data_AF-A0A3A6HYU8-F1
#
_entry.id   AF-A0A3A6HYU8-F1
#
_cell.length_a   1.000
_cell.length_b   1.000
_cell.length_c   1.000
_cell.angle_alpha   90.00
_cell.angle_beta   90.00
_cell.angle_gamma   90.00
#
_symmetry.space_group_name_H-M   'P 1'
#
loop_
_entity.id
_entity.type
_entity.pdbx_description
1 polymer ?
#
loop_
_entity_poly.entity_id
_entity_poly.type
_entity_poly.pdbx_seq_one_letter_code
_entity_poly.pdbx_strand_id
1 'polypeptide(L)'
;MIKVRKIYWANRVGWKCSNPCCRKATRGAGEGNNKYINIGVAAHICAVAKGEPRYDASMNKAERKSIENGIWLCQSCSKLVDSDLSKFTVGKLKEMKRVSEKMASEELENKMFLARNRNLLL
;
A
#
# COMPACT_ATOMS: atom_id res chain seq x y z
N MET A 1 -18.57 -5.78 -15.66
CA MET A 1 -17.82 -4.69 -14.98
C MET A 1 -16.81 -5.28 -14.01
N ILE A 2 -15.53 -5.36 -14.38
CA ILE A 2 -14.50 -5.84 -13.45
C ILE A 2 -14.26 -4.71 -12.42
N LYS A 3 -14.94 -4.78 -11.28
CA LYS A 3 -14.57 -4.01 -10.09
C LYS A 3 -13.24 -4.60 -9.62
N VAL A 4 -12.11 -3.92 -9.83
CA VAL A 4 -10.89 -4.25 -9.09
C VAL A 4 -11.26 -4.12 -7.61
N ARG A 5 -11.37 -5.25 -6.92
CA ARG A 5 -11.73 -5.24 -5.50
C ARG A 5 -10.58 -4.57 -4.77
N LYS A 6 -10.85 -3.46 -4.08
CA LYS A 6 -9.87 -2.70 -3.27
C LYS A 6 -8.99 -3.59 -2.38
N ILE A 7 -9.51 -4.74 -1.99
CA ILE A 7 -8.83 -5.80 -1.23
C ILE A 7 -7.60 -6.40 -1.93
N TYR A 8 -7.52 -6.37 -3.26
CA TYR A 8 -6.34 -6.87 -3.99
C TYR A 8 -5.09 -6.08 -3.62
N TRP A 9 -5.19 -4.76 -3.43
CA TRP A 9 -4.06 -3.97 -2.97
C TRP A 9 -3.59 -4.40 -1.58
N ALA A 10 -4.52 -4.69 -0.66
CA ALA A 10 -4.18 -5.19 0.67
C ALA A 10 -3.51 -6.57 0.60
N ASN A 11 -4.05 -7.49 -0.21
CA ASN A 11 -3.53 -8.85 -0.37
C ASN A 11 -2.09 -8.85 -0.91
N ARG A 12 -1.79 -7.99 -1.89
CA ARG A 12 -0.46 -7.89 -2.51
C ARG A 12 0.64 -7.44 -1.56
N VAL A 13 0.29 -6.81 -0.45
CA VAL A 13 1.25 -6.30 0.55
C VAL A 13 1.13 -6.99 1.90
N GLY A 14 0.42 -8.13 1.95
CA GLY A 14 0.23 -8.91 3.17
C GLY A 14 -0.53 -8.16 4.27
N TRP A 15 -1.51 -7.32 3.89
CA TRP A 15 -2.26 -6.46 4.82
C TRP A 15 -1.38 -5.54 5.67
N LYS A 16 -0.23 -5.13 5.15
CA LYS A 16 0.67 -4.15 5.80
C LYS A 16 0.69 -2.84 5.01
N CYS A 17 0.90 -1.72 5.70
CA CYS A 17 0.99 -0.40 5.06
C CYS A 17 2.09 -0.39 3.98
N SER A 18 1.81 0.17 2.80
CA SER A 18 2.77 0.28 1.69
C SER A 18 3.84 1.36 1.89
N ASN A 19 3.75 2.20 2.93
CA ASN A 19 4.87 3.06 3.28
C ASN A 19 6.03 2.20 3.85
N PRO A 20 7.21 2.12 3.18
CA PRO A 20 8.29 1.24 3.57
C PRO A 20 8.86 1.54 4.97
N CYS A 21 8.79 2.78 5.42
CA CYS A 21 9.20 3.17 6.78
C CYS A 21 8.14 2.86 7.84
N CYS A 22 6.90 2.56 7.43
CA CYS A 22 5.79 2.28 8.35
C CYS A 22 5.53 0.78 8.49
N ARG A 23 5.23 0.08 7.38
CA ARG A 23 4.93 -1.38 7.29
C ARG A 23 3.99 -2.01 8.35
N LYS A 24 3.31 -1.21 9.18
CA LYS A 24 2.41 -1.69 10.24
C LYS A 24 1.34 -2.61 9.65
N ALA A 25 1.02 -3.67 10.39
CA ALA A 25 -0.15 -4.50 10.09
C ALA A 25 -1.41 -3.61 10.13
N THR A 26 -2.30 -3.82 9.17
CA THR A 26 -3.53 -3.02 9.03
C THR A 26 -4.78 -3.79 9.37
N ARG A 27 -4.65 -5.09 9.68
CA ARG A 27 -5.75 -5.96 10.09
C ARG A 27 -5.34 -6.78 11.30
N GLY A 28 -6.29 -7.03 12.20
CA GLY A 28 -6.10 -7.85 13.39
C GLY A 28 -7.43 -8.36 13.93
N ALA A 29 -7.38 -9.20 14.97
CA ALA A 29 -8.56 -9.66 15.68
C ALA A 29 -9.31 -8.48 16.32
N GLY A 30 -10.63 -8.51 16.24
CA GLY A 30 -11.50 -7.64 17.03
C GLY A 30 -12.03 -8.38 18.26
N GLU A 31 -12.86 -7.71 19.04
CA GLU A 31 -13.54 -8.33 20.18
C GLU A 31 -14.55 -9.40 19.72
N GLY A 32 -14.46 -10.60 20.29
CA GLY A 32 -15.29 -11.75 19.96
C GLY A 32 -14.79 -12.55 18.73
N ASN A 33 -15.33 -13.76 18.56
CA ASN A 33 -14.72 -14.77 17.68
C ASN A 33 -14.80 -14.47 16.17
N ASN A 34 -15.72 -13.59 15.74
CA ASN A 34 -16.00 -13.34 14.32
C ASN A 34 -15.74 -11.88 13.87
N LYS A 35 -15.12 -11.04 14.72
CA LYS A 35 -14.82 -9.64 14.37
C LYS A 35 -13.36 -9.46 14.02
N TYR A 36 -13.08 -8.51 13.14
CA TYR A 36 -11.73 -8.07 12.84
C TYR A 36 -11.67 -6.55 12.79
N ILE A 37 -10.51 -6.02 13.17
CA ILE A 37 -10.19 -4.59 13.06
C ILE A 37 -9.51 -4.38 11.71
N ASN A 38 -9.88 -3.31 11.01
CA ASN A 38 -9.18 -2.86 9.80
C ASN A 38 -8.88 -1.36 9.88
N ILE A 39 -7.59 -1.02 9.89
CA ILE A 39 -7.08 0.35 9.86
C ILE A 39 -6.43 0.69 8.52
N GLY A 40 -6.55 -0.19 7.53
CA GLY A 40 -6.04 -0.02 6.19
C GLY A 40 -7.10 0.57 5.25
N VAL A 41 -6.63 1.41 4.33
CA VAL A 41 -7.42 2.07 3.32
C VAL A 41 -6.78 1.91 1.96
N ALA A 42 -7.63 1.74 0.96
CA ALA A 42 -7.23 1.77 -0.44
C ALA A 42 -7.19 3.22 -0.91
N ALA A 43 -6.01 3.67 -1.32
CA ALA A 43 -5.79 5.01 -1.88
C ALA A 43 -5.43 4.90 -3.37
N HIS A 44 -5.81 5.92 -4.14
CA HIS A 44 -5.35 6.05 -5.52
C HIS A 44 -4.02 6.81 -5.53
N ILE A 45 -3.11 6.39 -6.41
CA ILE A 45 -1.83 7.09 -6.62
C ILE A 45 -2.08 8.40 -7.36
N CYS A 46 -2.77 8.32 -8.50
CA CYS A 46 -3.31 9.46 -9.23
C CYS A 46 -4.82 9.55 -9.00
N ALA A 47 -5.33 10.74 -8.71
CA ALA A 47 -6.76 10.92 -8.43
C ALA A 47 -7.65 10.59 -9.63
N VAL A 48 -8.90 10.20 -9.31
CA VAL A 48 -9.91 9.88 -10.32
C VAL A 48 -10.63 11.14 -10.82
N ALA A 49 -10.88 12.10 -9.93
CA ALA A 49 -11.58 13.34 -10.25
C ALA A 49 -10.60 14.48 -10.55
N LYS A 50 -10.99 15.37 -11.48
CA LYS A 50 -10.21 16.56 -11.84
C LYS A 50 -10.16 17.52 -10.65
N GLY A 51 -8.99 18.12 -10.40
CA GLY A 51 -8.76 19.06 -9.29
C GLY A 51 -8.33 18.41 -7.97
N GLU A 52 -8.38 17.08 -7.89
CA GLU A 52 -7.93 16.31 -6.72
C GLU A 52 -6.40 16.08 -6.74
N PRO A 53 -5.80 15.72 -5.59
CA PRO A 53 -4.37 15.44 -5.48
C PRO A 53 -3.83 14.51 -6.56
N ARG A 54 -2.74 14.93 -7.22
CA ARG A 54 -2.05 14.15 -8.26
C ARG A 54 -2.96 13.71 -9.42
N TYR A 55 -4.00 14.47 -9.75
CA TYR A 55 -4.78 14.22 -10.96
C TYR A 55 -3.90 14.37 -12.21
N ASP A 56 -3.86 13.32 -13.02
CA ASP A 56 -3.19 13.32 -14.32
C ASP A 56 -4.25 13.32 -15.43
N ALA A 57 -4.25 14.35 -16.29
CA ALA A 57 -5.22 14.49 -17.37
C ALA A 57 -5.00 13.49 -18.52
N SER A 58 -3.80 12.94 -18.65
CA SER A 58 -3.46 11.96 -19.70
C SER A 58 -4.03 10.57 -19.41
N MET A 59 -4.35 10.27 -18.14
CA MET A 59 -4.87 8.96 -17.75
C MET A 59 -6.29 8.71 -18.24
N ASN A 60 -6.46 7.59 -18.94
CA ASN A 60 -7.76 7.09 -19.38
C ASN A 60 -8.52 6.37 -18.25
N LYS A 61 -9.77 6.01 -18.52
CA LYS A 61 -10.68 5.37 -17.55
C LYS A 61 -10.19 3.98 -17.09
N ALA A 62 -9.50 3.24 -17.95
CA ALA A 62 -8.96 1.93 -17.62
C ALA A 62 -7.76 2.06 -16.69
N GLU A 63 -6.85 2.99 -16.97
CA GLU A 63 -5.68 3.29 -16.14
C GLU A 63 -6.08 3.76 -14.74
N ARG A 64 -7.08 4.65 -14.63
CA ARG A 64 -7.59 5.11 -13.33
C ARG A 64 -8.13 3.98 -12.45
N LYS A 65 -8.69 2.94 -13.08
CA LYS A 65 -9.23 1.75 -12.42
C LYS A 65 -8.24 0.61 -12.28
N SER A 66 -7.03 0.77 -12.83
CA SER A 66 -6.02 -0.28 -12.84
C SER A 66 -5.54 -0.57 -11.42
N ILE A 67 -5.15 -1.83 -11.19
CA ILE A 67 -4.44 -2.23 -9.97
C ILE A 67 -3.13 -1.44 -9.80
N GLU A 68 -2.56 -0.95 -10.89
CA GLU A 68 -1.35 -0.12 -10.89
C GLU A 68 -1.58 1.28 -10.31
N ASN A 69 -2.80 1.81 -10.37
CA ASN A 69 -3.14 3.13 -9.84
C ASN A 69 -3.56 3.11 -8.36
N GLY A 70 -3.34 2.01 -7.64
CA GLY A 70 -3.71 1.95 -6.23
C GLY A 70 -2.64 1.38 -5.32
N ILE A 71 -2.71 1.86 -4.09
CA ILE A 71 -1.78 1.59 -3.00
C ILE A 71 -2.58 1.35 -1.71
N TRP A 72 -2.10 0.44 -0.86
CA TRP A 72 -2.71 0.14 0.42
C TRP A 72 -1.95 0.85 1.55
N LEU A 73 -2.62 1.71 2.31
CA LEU A 73 -1.99 2.49 3.38
C LEU A 73 -2.77 2.32 4.68
N CYS A 74 -2.10 2.46 5.82
CA CYS A 74 -2.85 2.71 7.06
C CYS A 74 -3.48 4.11 7.02
N GLN A 75 -4.56 4.35 7.78
CA GLN A 75 -5.26 5.64 7.80
C GLN A 75 -4.30 6.83 8.02
N SER A 76 -3.35 6.72 8.96
CA SER A 76 -2.37 7.78 9.23
C SER A 76 -1.47 8.08 8.03
N CYS A 77 -0.96 7.04 7.35
CA CYS A 77 -0.12 7.23 6.16
C CYS A 77 -0.93 7.73 4.97
N SER A 78 -2.21 7.34 4.85
CA SER A 78 -3.11 7.89 3.82
C SER A 78 -3.26 9.39 3.99
N LYS A 79 -3.51 9.87 5.21
CA LYS A 79 -3.59 11.31 5.47
C LYS A 79 -2.24 12.01 5.22
N LEU A 80 -1.13 11.39 5.63
CA LEU A 80 0.22 11.93 5.44
C LEU A 80 0.53 12.18 3.95
N VAL A 81 0.27 11.21 3.07
CA VAL A 81 0.60 11.34 1.64
C VAL A 81 -0.25 12.38 0.91
N ASP A 82 -1.46 12.65 1.40
CA ASP A 82 -2.34 13.68 0.85
C ASP A 82 -2.04 15.06 1.41
N SER A 83 -1.32 15.15 2.53
CA SER A 83 -0.99 16.44 3.17
C SER A 83 0.30 17.08 2.62
N ASP A 84 1.13 16.32 1.90
CA ASP A 84 2.41 16.81 1.37
C ASP A 84 2.66 16.26 -0.06
N LEU A 85 2.04 16.92 -1.04
CA LEU A 85 2.06 16.47 -2.44
C LEU A 85 3.42 16.60 -3.12
N SER A 86 4.27 17.53 -2.68
CA SER A 86 5.62 17.71 -3.23
C SER A 86 6.55 16.59 -2.77
N LYS A 87 6.42 16.14 -1.52
CA LYS A 87 7.17 14.99 -0.99
C LYS A 87 6.64 13.66 -1.49
N PHE A 88 5.32 13.50 -1.55
CA PHE A 88 4.66 12.24 -1.96
C PHE A 88 4.13 12.34 -3.39
N THR A 89 5.09 12.46 -4.32
CA THR A 89 4.83 12.47 -5.77
C THR A 89 4.28 11.13 -6.27
N VAL A 90 3.70 11.12 -7.48
CA VAL A 90 3.26 9.89 -8.17
C VAL A 90 4.40 8.86 -8.24
N GLY A 91 5.61 9.29 -8.61
CA GLY A 91 6.78 8.43 -8.67
C GLY A 91 7.13 7.82 -7.32
N LYS A 92 7.09 8.63 -6.25
CA LYS A 92 7.35 8.15 -4.89
C LYS A 92 6.32 7.12 -4.44
N LEU A 93 5.04 7.34 -4.70
CA LEU A 93 3.98 6.39 -4.34
C LEU A 93 4.05 5.09 -5.14
N LYS A 94 4.39 5.15 -6.43
CA LYS A 94 4.66 3.95 -7.24
C LYS A 94 5.83 3.15 -6.70
N GLU A 95 6.89 3.83 -6.27
CA GLU A 95 8.05 3.17 -5.66
C GLU A 95 7.69 2.54 -4.30
N MET A 96 6.95 3.25 -3.44
CA MET A 96 6.44 2.71 -2.18
C MET A 96 5.62 1.43 -2.40
N LYS A 97 4.71 1.44 -3.39
CA LYS A 97 3.94 0.25 -3.80
C LYS A 97 4.89 -0.88 -4.17
N ARG A 98 5.78 -0.67 -5.15
CA ARG A 98 6.72 -1.69 -5.67
C ARG A 98 7.56 -2.32 -4.55
N VAL A 99 8.16 -1.48 -3.69
CA VAL A 99 8.98 -1.94 -2.57
C VAL A 99 8.13 -2.74 -1.58
N SER A 100 6.93 -2.27 -1.24
CA SER A 100 6.08 -2.96 -0.27
C SER A 100 5.56 -4.32 -0.75
N GLU A 101 5.29 -4.47 -2.06
CA GLU A 101 4.90 -5.74 -2.67
C GLU A 101 6.10 -6.70 -2.70
N LYS A 102 7.30 -6.21 -3.04
CA LYS A 102 8.53 -6.99 -2.96
C LYS A 102 8.80 -7.48 -1.53
N MET A 103 8.73 -6.60 -0.54
CA MET A 103 8.91 -6.97 0.88
C MET A 103 7.90 -8.03 1.31
N ALA A 104 6.63 -7.93 0.89
CA ALA A 104 5.63 -8.94 1.21
C ALA A 104 5.94 -10.31 0.57
N SER A 105 6.47 -10.34 -0.66
CA SER A 105 6.95 -11.59 -1.28
C SER A 105 8.12 -12.19 -0.51
N GLU A 106 9.12 -11.36 -0.18
CA GLU A 106 10.33 -11.80 0.54
C GLU A 106 10.04 -12.28 1.96
N GLU A 107 9.02 -11.72 2.62
CA GLU A 107 8.52 -12.18 3.92
C GLU A 107 7.97 -13.62 3.84
N LEU A 108 7.28 -14.00 2.76
CA LEU A 108 6.79 -15.37 2.56
C LEU A 108 7.93 -16.36 2.26
N GLU A 109 8.98 -15.90 1.60
CA GLU A 109 10.16 -16.69 1.26
C GLU A 109 11.14 -16.85 2.46
N ASN A 110 10.80 -16.32 3.64
CA ASN A 110 11.64 -16.30 4.84
C ASN A 110 13.03 -15.65 4.64
N LYS A 111 13.23 -14.85 3.58
CA LYS A 111 14.51 -14.21 3.27
C LYS A 111 14.95 -13.21 4.35
N MET A 112 14.00 -12.60 5.05
CA MET A 112 14.27 -11.68 6.17
C MET A 112 14.88 -12.36 7.41
N PHE A 113 14.60 -13.65 7.64
CA PHE A 113 15.22 -14.40 8.74
C PHE A 113 16.71 -14.66 8.47
N LEU A 114 17.07 -14.96 7.21
CA LEU A 114 18.45 -15.23 6.82
C LEU A 114 19.34 -13.97 6.85
N ALA A 115 18.78 -12.79 6.53
CA ALA A 115 19.54 -11.53 6.53
C ALA A 115 19.83 -11.00 7.94
N ARG A 116 18.90 -11.16 8.89
CA ARG A 116 19.09 -10.69 10.28
C ARG A 116 20.06 -11.56 11.08
N ASN A 117 20.15 -12.85 10.77
CA ASN A 117 21.04 -13.79 11.47
C ASN A 117 22.48 -13.79 10.94
N ARG A 118 22.79 -13.12 9.81
CA ARG A 118 24.18 -12.98 9.33
C ARG A 118 25.03 -12.03 10.17
N ASN A 119 24.42 -11.17 10.99
CA ASN A 119 25.13 -10.27 11.92
C ASN A 119 25.30 -10.84 13.34
N LEU A 120 24.99 -12.13 13.56
CA LEU A 120 25.13 -12.82 14.85
C LEU A 120 26.14 -13.99 14.80
N LEU A 121 26.91 -14.10 13.71
CA LEU A 121 27.92 -15.15 13.50
C LEU A 121 29.31 -14.58 13.16
N LEU A 122 29.59 -13.34 13.58
CA LEU A 122 30.93 -12.77 13.71
C LEU A 122 31.08 -12.27 15.16
#